data_AF-A0A1M5Y1C9-F1
#
_entry.id   AF-A0A1M5Y1C9-F1
#
_cell.length_a   1.000
_cell.length_b   1.000
_cell.length_c   1.000
_cell.angle_alpha   90.00
_cell.angle_beta   90.00
_cell.angle_gamma   90.00
#
_symmetry.space_group_name_H-M   'P 1'
#
loop_
_entity.id
_entity.type
_entity.pdbx_description
1 polymer ?
#
loop_
_entity_poly.entity_id
_entity_poly.type
_entity_poly.pdbx_seq_one_letter_code
_entity_poly.pdbx_strand_id
1 'polypeptide(L)'
;MRRYGPLRRRMLGLTLVEMVVTLVVMSVLAIGVTGFLTYGTRIYVEGHTWQQHLSSIRFASQRLSRELQHALPGTVEISGGCIAFRPVVAANRYLGLNQDELRGYPPQCWAGSDCTDCGGCTDLTLALLEGYRPHLAQLDQLDVSAGEATLAFSPSLPPLSQTEGQRYFLLDEAVTWCQVGESLERNGVLMGEGLINDLAVCNAEGADSSQCPFVMTAPGQTQNALVRTQWWVTDGDVSQRFSQEVQLVHVP
;
A
#
# COMPACT_ATOMS: atom_id res chain seq x y z
N MET A 1 73.93 -45.93 16.78
CA MET A 1 73.73 -44.50 16.45
C MET A 1 73.72 -44.35 14.94
N ARG A 2 72.56 -44.11 14.31
CA ARG A 2 72.42 -43.91 12.86
C ARG A 2 72.26 -42.41 12.61
N ARG A 3 73.27 -41.77 12.02
CA ARG A 3 73.21 -40.35 11.63
C ARG A 3 72.31 -40.21 10.40
N TYR A 4 71.20 -39.48 10.53
CA TYR A 4 70.46 -38.97 9.38
C TYR A 4 71.15 -37.69 8.88
N GLY A 5 71.76 -37.75 7.70
CA GLY A 5 72.24 -36.55 7.00
C GLY A 5 71.07 -35.79 6.35
N PRO A 6 71.15 -34.46 6.23
CA PRO A 6 70.06 -33.67 5.66
C PRO A 6 69.86 -33.98 4.17
N LEU A 7 68.63 -34.31 3.78
CA LEU A 7 68.23 -34.41 2.38
C LEU A 7 68.29 -33.01 1.75
N ARG A 8 69.35 -32.76 0.98
CA ARG A 8 69.54 -31.53 0.21
C ARG A 8 68.52 -31.50 -0.93
N ARG A 9 67.43 -30.76 -0.73
CA ARG A 9 66.43 -30.45 -1.76
C ARG A 9 67.15 -29.76 -2.93
N ARG A 10 67.24 -30.43 -4.09
CA ARG A 10 67.67 -29.76 -5.33
C ARG A 10 66.56 -28.79 -5.70
N MET A 11 66.84 -27.49 -5.64
CA MET A 11 65.99 -26.49 -6.28
C MET A 11 66.14 -26.70 -7.79
N LEU A 12 65.14 -27.32 -8.40
CA LEU A 12 64.96 -27.30 -9.84
C LEU A 12 64.53 -25.87 -10.19
N GLY A 13 65.43 -25.08 -10.77
CA GLY A 13 65.11 -23.76 -11.28
C GLY A 13 64.26 -23.88 -12.54
N LEU A 14 63.25 -23.02 -12.66
CA LEU A 14 62.46 -22.86 -13.88
C LEU A 14 63.38 -22.43 -15.03
N THR A 15 63.21 -23.04 -16.20
CA THR A 15 63.89 -22.56 -17.41
C THR A 15 63.29 -21.21 -17.82
N LEU A 16 64.06 -20.37 -18.53
CA LEU A 16 63.59 -19.05 -18.96
C LEU A 16 62.28 -19.16 -19.77
N VAL A 17 62.18 -20.18 -20.62
CA VAL A 17 60.98 -20.43 -21.44
C VAL A 17 59.77 -20.78 -20.58
N GLU A 18 59.94 -21.60 -19.54
CA GLU A 18 58.85 -22.00 -18.65
C GLU A 18 58.32 -20.84 -17.81
N MET A 19 59.20 -19.92 -17.39
CA MET A 19 58.80 -18.69 -16.71
C MET A 19 58.02 -17.74 -17.65
N VAL A 20 58.44 -17.60 -18.91
CA VAL A 20 57.75 -16.72 -19.87
C VAL A 20 56.36 -17.26 -20.21
N VAL A 21 56.24 -18.56 -20.49
CA VAL A 21 54.95 -19.18 -20.82
C VAL A 21 53.97 -19.08 -19.64
N THR A 22 54.43 -19.32 -18.42
CA THR A 22 53.57 -19.21 -17.23
C THR A 22 53.09 -17.78 -16.97
N LEU A 23 53.94 -16.76 -17.17
CA LEU A 23 53.53 -15.36 -17.06
C LEU A 23 52.47 -14.99 -18.09
N VAL A 24 52.64 -15.41 -19.36
CA VAL A 24 51.65 -15.16 -20.42
C VAL A 24 50.33 -15.85 -20.10
N VAL A 25 50.36 -17.13 -19.72
CA VAL A 25 49.15 -17.89 -19.37
C VAL A 25 48.43 -17.27 -18.16
N MET A 26 49.16 -16.91 -17.10
CA MET A 26 48.58 -16.26 -15.92
C MET A 26 47.97 -14.90 -16.26
N SER A 27 48.56 -14.15 -17.19
CA SER A 27 48.05 -12.84 -17.61
C SER A 27 46.70 -12.99 -18.33
N VAL A 28 46.59 -13.94 -19.27
CA VAL A 28 45.34 -14.21 -20.00
C VAL A 28 44.24 -14.70 -19.05
N LEU A 29 44.58 -15.62 -18.14
CA LEU A 29 43.63 -16.12 -17.14
C LEU A 29 43.18 -15.02 -16.18
N ALA A 30 44.10 -14.18 -15.68
CA ALA A 30 43.77 -13.09 -14.78
C ALA A 30 42.79 -12.09 -15.42
N ILE A 31 42.99 -11.74 -16.70
CA ILE A 31 42.06 -10.87 -17.44
C ILE A 31 40.69 -11.53 -17.58
N GLY A 32 40.63 -12.81 -17.95
CA GLY A 32 39.38 -13.55 -18.11
C GLY A 32 38.57 -13.67 -16.81
N VAL A 33 39.24 -14.03 -15.70
CA VAL A 33 38.61 -14.15 -14.38
C VAL A 33 38.13 -12.78 -13.87
N THR A 34 38.93 -11.73 -14.04
CA THR A 34 38.54 -10.38 -13.61
C THR A 34 37.32 -9.88 -14.39
N GLY A 35 37.29 -10.11 -15.70
CA GLY A 35 36.13 -9.78 -16.53
C GLY A 35 34.88 -10.51 -16.04
N PHE A 36 34.97 -11.84 -15.89
CA PHE A 36 33.85 -12.65 -15.41
C PHE A 36 33.32 -12.19 -14.03
N LEU A 37 34.22 -11.91 -13.08
CA LEU A 37 33.83 -11.42 -11.75
C LEU A 37 33.17 -10.04 -11.82
N THR A 38 33.68 -9.14 -12.66
CA THR A 38 33.12 -7.79 -12.82
C THR A 38 31.73 -7.85 -13.45
N TYR A 39 31.54 -8.66 -14.49
CA TYR A 39 30.22 -8.86 -15.09
C TYR A 39 29.24 -9.54 -14.12
N GLY A 40 29.69 -10.58 -13.41
CA GLY A 40 28.86 -11.28 -12.43
C GLY A 40 28.41 -10.39 -11.27
N THR A 41 29.32 -9.56 -10.75
CA THR A 41 28.99 -8.59 -9.69
C THR A 41 28.04 -7.49 -10.17
N ARG A 42 28.24 -6.99 -11.40
CA ARG A 42 27.35 -5.99 -12.00
C ARG A 42 25.92 -6.52 -12.16
N ILE A 43 25.74 -7.71 -12.73
CA ILE A 43 24.43 -8.35 -12.89
C ILE A 43 23.76 -8.54 -11.52
N TYR A 44 24.53 -8.96 -10.50
CA TYR A 44 24.02 -9.14 -9.16
C TYR A 44 23.53 -7.82 -8.54
N VAL A 45 24.32 -6.74 -8.64
CA VAL A 45 23.98 -5.43 -8.07
C VAL A 45 22.77 -4.82 -8.78
N GLU A 46 22.74 -4.83 -10.11
CA GLU A 46 21.61 -4.31 -10.91
C GLU A 46 20.31 -5.08 -10.60
N GLY A 47 20.40 -6.40 -10.48
CA GLY A 47 19.26 -7.22 -10.05
C GLY A 47 18.77 -6.87 -8.64
N HIS A 48 19.66 -6.55 -7.70
CA HIS A 48 19.28 -6.24 -6.33
C HIS A 48 18.52 -4.92 -6.21
N THR A 49 18.96 -3.87 -6.89
CA THR A 49 18.27 -2.56 -6.86
C THR A 49 16.86 -2.67 -7.45
N TRP A 50 16.71 -3.38 -8.56
CA TRP A 50 15.40 -3.62 -9.17
C TRP A 50 14.44 -4.39 -8.24
N GLN A 51 14.92 -5.48 -7.63
CA GLN A 51 14.10 -6.24 -6.68
C GLN A 51 13.67 -5.39 -5.48
N GLN A 52 14.54 -4.48 -5.01
CA GLN A 52 14.21 -3.56 -3.93
C GLN A 52 13.06 -2.62 -4.34
N HIS A 53 13.13 -1.97 -5.51
CA HIS A 53 12.06 -1.08 -5.99
C HIS A 53 10.73 -1.82 -6.18
N LEU A 54 10.75 -2.98 -6.85
CA LEU A 54 9.55 -3.82 -7.01
C LEU A 54 8.96 -4.26 -5.67
N SER A 55 9.80 -4.58 -4.68
CA SER A 55 9.32 -4.97 -3.35
C SER A 55 8.58 -3.83 -2.66
N SER A 56 9.04 -2.59 -2.82
CA SER A 56 8.40 -1.39 -2.25
C SER A 56 7.01 -1.15 -2.85
N ILE A 57 6.88 -1.19 -4.19
CA ILE A 57 5.58 -1.04 -4.87
C ILE A 57 4.62 -2.16 -4.47
N ARG A 58 5.10 -3.40 -4.41
CA ARG A 58 4.26 -4.54 -3.98
C ARG A 58 3.77 -4.35 -2.54
N PHE A 59 4.65 -3.96 -1.63
CA PHE A 59 4.27 -3.67 -0.25
C PHE A 59 3.25 -2.52 -0.17
N ALA A 60 3.49 -1.43 -0.90
CA ALA A 60 2.59 -0.29 -0.99
C ALA A 60 1.21 -0.69 -1.54
N SER A 61 1.16 -1.46 -2.63
CA SER A 61 -0.08 -1.98 -3.23
C SER A 61 -0.84 -2.89 -2.27
N GLN A 62 -0.15 -3.75 -1.52
CA GLN A 62 -0.77 -4.62 -0.52
C GLN A 62 -1.32 -3.80 0.66
N ARG A 63 -0.58 -2.79 1.11
CA ARG A 63 -1.04 -1.89 2.17
C ARG A 63 -2.26 -1.09 1.71
N LEU A 64 -2.21 -0.46 0.54
CA LEU A 64 -3.33 0.25 -0.06
C LEU A 64 -4.56 -0.66 -0.16
N SER A 65 -4.37 -1.89 -0.63
CA SER A 65 -5.48 -2.84 -0.77
C SER A 65 -6.13 -3.18 0.57
N ARG A 66 -5.36 -3.29 1.65
CA ARG A 66 -5.89 -3.48 3.01
C ARG A 66 -6.61 -2.23 3.52
N GLU A 67 -6.09 -1.05 3.25
CA GLU A 67 -6.73 0.21 3.64
C GLU A 67 -8.06 0.42 2.88
N LEU A 68 -8.09 0.12 1.57
CA LEU A 68 -9.30 0.18 0.74
C LEU A 68 -10.40 -0.79 1.18
N GLN A 69 -10.04 -1.97 1.70
CA GLN A 69 -11.03 -2.91 2.24
C GLN A 69 -11.82 -2.33 3.42
N HIS A 70 -11.22 -1.39 4.15
CA HIS A 70 -11.84 -0.68 5.26
C HIS A 70 -12.44 0.67 4.85
N ALA A 71 -12.42 1.05 3.57
CA ALA A 71 -12.99 2.32 3.12
C ALA A 71 -14.52 2.32 3.22
N LEU A 72 -15.10 3.44 3.69
CA LEU A 72 -16.54 3.62 3.68
C LEU A 72 -17.03 3.82 2.23
N PRO A 73 -18.00 3.04 1.74
CA PRO A 73 -18.55 3.20 0.40
C PRO A 73 -19.12 4.60 0.19
N GLY A 74 -18.94 5.13 -1.01
CA GLY A 74 -19.38 6.48 -1.38
C GLY A 74 -18.49 7.61 -0.87
N THR A 75 -17.49 7.33 -0.02
CA THR A 75 -16.42 8.31 0.32
C THR A 75 -15.20 8.20 -0.59
N VAL A 76 -15.16 7.18 -1.46
CA VAL A 76 -14.06 6.95 -2.37
C VAL A 76 -14.16 7.90 -3.55
N GLU A 77 -13.15 8.75 -3.69
CA GLU A 77 -13.04 9.72 -4.77
C GLU A 77 -11.72 9.51 -5.52
N ILE A 78 -11.76 9.58 -6.85
CA ILE A 78 -10.59 9.46 -7.71
C ILE A 78 -10.46 10.75 -8.51
N SER A 79 -9.28 11.38 -8.44
CA SER A 79 -8.99 12.62 -9.16
C SER A 79 -7.49 12.74 -9.43
N GLY A 80 -7.12 13.08 -10.66
CA GLY A 80 -5.73 13.46 -11.00
C GLY A 80 -4.65 12.42 -10.68
N GLY A 81 -4.97 11.12 -10.78
CA GLY A 81 -4.03 10.05 -10.40
C GLY A 81 -3.92 9.83 -8.89
N CYS A 82 -4.86 10.37 -8.11
CA CYS A 82 -5.03 10.12 -6.69
C CYS A 82 -6.36 9.42 -6.40
N ILE A 83 -6.38 8.65 -5.31
CA ILE A 83 -7.57 8.09 -4.69
C ILE A 83 -7.63 8.55 -3.23
N ALA A 84 -8.77 9.10 -2.82
CA ALA A 84 -9.04 9.51 -1.46
C ALA A 84 -10.23 8.73 -0.90
N PHE A 85 -10.18 8.37 0.37
CA PHE A 85 -11.27 7.65 1.05
C PHE A 85 -11.17 7.82 2.56
N ARG A 86 -12.26 7.51 3.28
CA ARG A 86 -12.29 7.52 4.75
C ARG A 86 -12.36 6.08 5.28
N PRO A 87 -11.41 5.64 6.11
CA PRO A 87 -11.44 4.30 6.66
C PRO A 87 -12.44 4.20 7.83
N VAL A 88 -13.12 3.06 7.92
CA VAL A 88 -14.07 2.73 8.97
C VAL A 88 -13.31 2.19 10.19
N VAL A 89 -13.43 2.89 11.31
CA VAL A 89 -12.89 2.47 12.62
C VAL A 89 -13.85 1.50 13.30
N ALA A 90 -15.14 1.82 13.28
CA ALA A 90 -16.18 0.97 13.88
C ALA A 90 -17.51 1.09 13.14
N ALA A 91 -18.31 0.03 13.23
CA ALA A 91 -19.67 -0.02 12.70
C ALA A 91 -20.59 -0.65 13.75
N ASN A 92 -21.61 0.09 14.17
CA ASN A 92 -22.53 -0.35 15.22
C ASN A 92 -23.96 0.03 14.88
N ARG A 93 -24.91 -0.48 15.66
CA ARG A 93 -26.33 -0.14 15.50
C ARG A 93 -26.72 1.03 16.39
N TYR A 94 -27.54 1.92 15.87
CA TYR A 94 -28.17 2.98 16.64
C TYR A 94 -29.60 2.58 17.07
N LEU A 95 -30.02 3.13 18.19
CA LEU A 95 -31.33 2.97 18.83
C LEU A 95 -32.25 4.17 18.53
N GLY A 96 -31.67 5.37 18.45
CA GLY A 96 -32.38 6.60 18.14
C GLY A 96 -31.48 7.60 17.43
N LEU A 97 -32.08 8.37 16.52
CA LEU A 97 -31.41 9.42 15.76
C LEU A 97 -32.25 10.70 15.84
N ASN A 98 -31.64 11.76 16.34
CA ASN A 98 -32.13 13.14 16.27
C ASN A 98 -31.29 13.90 15.23
N GLN A 99 -31.52 15.21 15.09
CA GLN A 99 -30.82 16.03 14.09
C GLN A 99 -29.31 16.17 14.36
N ASP A 100 -28.92 16.16 15.63
CA ASP A 100 -27.57 16.47 16.14
C ASP A 100 -27.08 15.49 17.22
N GLU A 101 -27.89 14.48 17.54
CA GLU A 101 -27.59 13.46 18.54
C GLU A 101 -27.98 12.07 18.02
N LEU A 102 -27.09 11.09 18.20
CA LEU A 102 -27.35 9.68 17.94
C LEU A 102 -27.17 8.88 19.23
N ARG A 103 -28.11 7.99 19.53
CA ARG A 103 -28.01 7.01 20.62
C ARG A 103 -27.85 5.63 20.04
N GLY A 104 -26.89 4.85 20.52
CA GLY A 104 -26.62 3.53 19.98
C GLY A 104 -25.74 2.66 20.84
N TYR A 105 -25.39 1.48 20.34
CA TYR A 105 -24.42 0.62 21.01
C TYR A 105 -23.00 1.14 20.74
N PRO A 106 -22.15 1.30 21.76
CA PRO A 106 -20.74 1.65 21.56
C PRO A 106 -19.98 0.47 20.91
N PRO A 107 -18.86 0.73 20.22
CA PRO A 107 -17.82 -0.27 19.98
C PRO A 107 -17.43 -0.99 21.28
N GLN A 108 -17.11 -2.28 21.19
CA GLN A 108 -16.79 -3.10 22.36
C GLN A 108 -15.53 -2.64 23.12
N CYS A 109 -14.65 -1.89 22.46
CA CYS A 109 -13.43 -1.34 23.05
C CYS A 109 -13.63 0.02 23.72
N TRP A 110 -14.86 0.56 23.84
CA TRP A 110 -15.13 1.75 24.65
C TRP A 110 -15.55 1.38 26.07
N ALA A 111 -14.90 1.99 27.05
CA ALA A 111 -15.19 1.83 28.47
C ALA A 111 -15.48 3.19 29.11
N GLY A 112 -16.76 3.56 29.22
CA GLY A 112 -17.15 4.92 29.61
C GLY A 112 -16.73 5.93 28.55
N SER A 113 -16.17 7.07 28.97
CA SER A 113 -15.60 8.07 28.04
C SER A 113 -14.18 7.74 27.57
N ASP A 114 -13.63 6.58 27.94
CA ASP A 114 -12.30 6.14 27.50
C ASP A 114 -12.42 5.22 26.28
N CYS A 115 -11.66 5.56 25.26
CA CYS A 115 -11.66 4.95 23.93
C CYS A 115 -10.25 4.54 23.48
N THR A 116 -9.29 4.52 24.41
CA THR A 116 -7.87 4.25 24.12
C THR A 116 -7.67 2.88 23.45
N ASP A 117 -8.45 1.88 23.84
CA ASP A 117 -8.40 0.53 23.27
C ASP A 117 -8.95 0.45 21.83
N CYS A 118 -9.69 1.47 21.37
CA CYS A 118 -10.11 1.59 19.97
C CYS A 118 -9.14 2.43 19.11
N GLY A 119 -7.95 2.75 19.61
CA GLY A 119 -7.02 3.65 18.93
C GLY A 119 -7.33 5.15 19.13
N GLY A 120 -8.20 5.47 20.08
CA GLY A 120 -8.66 6.83 20.37
C GLY A 120 -10.05 7.13 19.81
N CYS A 121 -10.59 8.30 20.19
CA CYS A 121 -11.89 8.80 19.74
C CYS A 121 -11.87 10.31 19.45
N THR A 122 -10.67 10.86 19.26
CA THR A 122 -10.48 12.22 18.77
C THR A 122 -10.69 12.26 17.26
N ASP A 123 -11.23 13.36 16.75
CA ASP A 123 -11.39 13.64 15.31
C ASP A 123 -12.18 12.59 14.50
N LEU A 124 -13.00 11.80 15.19
CA LEU A 124 -13.90 10.85 14.55
C LEU A 124 -15.01 11.57 13.78
N THR A 125 -15.29 11.05 12.58
CA THR A 125 -16.45 11.48 11.80
C THR A 125 -17.54 10.41 11.88
N LEU A 126 -18.73 10.80 12.31
CA LEU A 126 -19.92 9.96 12.21
C LEU A 126 -20.36 9.88 10.75
N ALA A 127 -20.70 8.68 10.30
CA ALA A 127 -21.29 8.46 9.00
C ALA A 127 -22.57 7.61 9.08
N LEU A 128 -23.60 8.07 8.39
CA LEU A 128 -24.84 7.34 8.15
C LEU A 128 -25.01 7.11 6.65
N LEU A 129 -25.34 5.89 6.26
CA LEU A 129 -25.52 5.51 4.86
C LEU A 129 -27.01 5.48 4.49
N GLU A 130 -27.37 6.12 3.38
CA GLU A 130 -28.65 5.92 2.68
C GLU A 130 -28.31 5.34 1.29
N GLY A 131 -28.36 4.01 1.17
CA GLY A 131 -27.71 3.30 0.07
C GLY A 131 -26.19 3.52 0.08
N TYR A 132 -25.61 3.84 -1.08
CA TYR A 132 -24.19 4.15 -1.23
C TYR A 132 -23.85 5.64 -1.02
N ARG A 133 -24.75 6.40 -0.37
CA ARG A 133 -24.55 7.84 -0.10
C ARG A 133 -24.25 8.09 1.38
N PRO A 134 -23.00 8.42 1.73
CA PRO A 134 -22.64 8.75 3.10
C PRO A 134 -23.06 10.17 3.45
N HIS A 135 -23.75 10.31 4.59
CA HIS A 135 -23.98 11.56 5.28
C HIS A 135 -23.01 11.65 6.45
N LEU A 136 -22.11 12.64 6.39
CA LEU A 136 -20.99 12.80 7.33
C LEU A 136 -21.26 13.95 8.28
N ALA A 137 -20.96 13.75 9.57
CA ALA A 137 -20.93 14.79 10.58
C ALA A 137 -19.74 14.55 11.52
N GLN A 138 -19.07 15.61 11.95
CA GLN A 138 -17.96 15.52 12.89
C GLN A 138 -18.50 15.26 14.29
N LEU A 139 -17.87 14.35 15.02
CA LEU A 139 -18.27 14.02 16.39
C LEU A 139 -17.74 15.10 17.35
N ASP A 140 -18.63 15.74 18.08
CA ASP A 140 -18.30 16.80 19.04
C ASP A 140 -18.17 16.27 20.46
N GLN A 141 -19.07 15.37 20.84
CA GLN A 141 -19.10 14.79 22.18
C GLN A 141 -19.48 13.32 22.13
N LEU A 142 -18.81 12.57 23.00
CA LEU A 142 -19.04 11.16 23.23
C LEU A 142 -19.34 10.93 24.72
N ASP A 143 -20.46 10.31 25.03
CA ASP A 143 -20.76 9.82 26.37
C ASP A 143 -21.25 8.37 26.32
N VAL A 144 -20.66 7.49 27.12
CA VAL A 144 -21.07 6.10 27.21
C VAL A 144 -21.52 5.82 28.64
N SER A 145 -22.79 5.47 28.77
CA SER A 145 -23.41 5.17 30.06
C SER A 145 -24.26 3.91 29.95
N ALA A 146 -24.15 3.02 30.95
CA ALA A 146 -24.95 1.80 31.05
C ALA A 146 -24.99 0.90 29.78
N GLY A 147 -23.93 0.92 28.95
CA GLY A 147 -23.85 0.11 27.73
C GLY A 147 -24.44 0.76 26.48
N GLU A 148 -24.87 2.02 26.56
CA GLU A 148 -25.30 2.84 25.45
C GLU A 148 -24.37 4.05 25.27
N ALA A 149 -24.13 4.44 24.02
CA ALA A 149 -23.40 5.63 23.64
C ALA A 149 -24.38 6.71 23.17
N THR A 150 -24.16 7.93 23.65
CA THR A 150 -24.75 9.16 23.12
C THR A 150 -23.66 9.93 22.39
N LEU A 151 -23.88 10.15 21.10
CA LEU A 151 -22.96 10.77 20.16
C LEU A 151 -23.56 12.09 19.71
N ALA A 152 -22.99 13.21 20.14
CA ALA A 152 -23.37 14.53 19.63
C ALA A 152 -22.43 14.92 18.48
N PHE A 153 -22.98 15.50 17.42
CA PHE A 153 -22.23 15.79 16.21
C PHE A 153 -22.69 17.07 15.51
N SER A 154 -21.81 17.65 14.70
CA SER A 154 -22.08 18.81 13.87
C SER A 154 -21.46 18.66 12.47
N PRO A 155 -22.08 19.20 11.41
CA PRO A 155 -23.40 19.85 11.39
C PRO A 155 -24.54 18.86 11.61
N SER A 156 -25.73 19.38 11.93
CA SER A 156 -26.94 18.58 12.03
C SER A 156 -27.23 17.85 10.72
N LEU A 157 -27.56 16.56 10.80
CA LEU A 157 -27.87 15.74 9.64
C LEU A 157 -29.30 15.99 9.15
N PRO A 158 -29.56 15.88 7.83
CA PRO A 158 -30.91 15.97 7.30
C PRO A 158 -31.79 14.84 7.87
N PRO A 159 -33.12 14.97 7.83
CA PRO A 159 -34.01 13.88 8.24
C PRO A 159 -33.81 12.67 7.32
N LEU A 160 -33.10 11.66 7.83
CA LEU A 160 -32.83 10.41 7.12
C LEU A 160 -34.04 9.48 7.27
N SER A 161 -34.61 9.06 6.15
CA SER A 161 -35.85 8.27 6.14
C SER A 161 -35.59 6.77 6.34
N GLN A 162 -34.47 6.26 5.83
CA GLN A 162 -34.07 4.85 5.90
C GLN A 162 -32.54 4.72 5.85
N THR A 163 -31.89 4.70 7.00
CA THR A 163 -30.51 4.18 7.05
C THR A 163 -30.57 2.65 7.00
N GLU A 164 -29.78 2.03 6.15
CA GLU A 164 -29.78 0.58 6.02
C GLU A 164 -29.30 -0.09 7.33
N GLY A 165 -30.07 -1.06 7.83
CA GLY A 165 -29.75 -1.82 9.04
C GLY A 165 -29.73 -1.06 10.38
N GLN A 166 -30.17 0.21 10.43
CA GLN A 166 -30.01 1.10 11.59
C GLN A 166 -28.55 1.16 12.06
N ARG A 167 -27.61 1.23 11.13
CA ARG A 167 -26.18 1.27 11.41
C ARG A 167 -25.62 2.67 11.33
N TYR A 168 -24.65 2.95 12.21
CA TYR A 168 -23.77 4.10 12.11
C TYR A 168 -22.33 3.63 12.02
N PHE A 169 -21.52 4.41 11.33
CA PHE A 169 -20.11 4.16 11.13
C PHE A 169 -19.31 5.30 11.77
N LEU A 170 -18.17 4.96 12.35
CA LEU A 170 -17.18 5.91 12.82
C LEU A 170 -16.00 5.84 11.87
N LEU A 171 -15.62 6.99 11.33
CA LEU A 171 -14.56 7.12 10.36
C LEU A 171 -13.39 7.87 10.98
N ASP A 172 -12.20 7.46 10.57
CA ASP A 172 -10.97 8.20 10.82
C ASP A 172 -10.81 9.34 9.81
N GLU A 173 -9.70 10.06 9.91
CA GLU A 173 -9.26 11.02 8.91
C GLU A 173 -9.21 10.44 7.50
N ALA A 174 -9.42 11.31 6.51
CA ALA A 174 -9.32 10.90 5.12
C ALA A 174 -7.89 10.49 4.78
N VAL A 175 -7.75 9.38 4.06
CA VAL A 175 -6.48 8.89 3.53
C VAL A 175 -6.45 9.11 2.04
N THR A 176 -5.33 9.64 1.56
CA THR A 176 -5.10 9.90 0.14
C THR A 176 -3.87 9.13 -0.33
N TRP A 177 -4.02 8.43 -1.44
CA TRP A 177 -2.94 7.80 -2.18
C TRP A 177 -2.81 8.45 -3.54
N CYS A 178 -1.60 8.85 -3.92
CA CYS A 178 -1.34 9.57 -5.16
C CYS A 178 -0.17 8.97 -5.91
N GLN A 179 -0.29 8.89 -7.23
CA GLN A 179 0.89 8.84 -8.07
C GLN A 179 1.37 10.26 -8.36
N VAL A 180 2.60 10.58 -7.98
CA VAL A 180 3.26 11.85 -8.25
C VAL A 180 4.53 11.57 -9.06
N GLY A 181 4.46 11.79 -10.37
CA GLY A 181 5.53 11.39 -11.29
C GLY A 181 5.74 9.87 -11.24
N GLU A 182 6.94 9.46 -10.85
CA GLU A 182 7.32 8.03 -10.71
C GLU A 182 7.09 7.48 -9.29
N SER A 183 6.60 8.31 -8.36
CA SER A 183 6.42 7.96 -6.96
C SER A 183 4.97 7.62 -6.63
N LEU A 184 4.77 6.61 -5.78
CA LEU A 184 3.51 6.33 -5.11
C LEU A 184 3.59 6.88 -3.69
N GLU A 185 2.71 7.80 -3.34
CA GLU A 185 2.68 8.45 -2.05
C GLU A 185 1.38 8.19 -1.30
N ARG A 186 1.46 8.06 0.03
CA ARG A 186 0.32 8.03 0.96
C ARG A 186 0.38 9.27 1.84
N ASN A 187 -0.64 10.13 1.78
CA ASN A 187 -0.69 11.41 2.50
C ASN A 187 0.60 12.25 2.31
N GLY A 188 1.18 12.21 1.10
CA GLY A 188 2.45 12.89 0.77
C GLY A 188 3.72 12.17 1.24
N VAL A 189 3.62 10.97 1.83
CA VAL A 189 4.76 10.15 2.24
C VAL A 189 5.06 9.11 1.16
N LEU A 190 6.31 9.03 0.73
CA LEU A 190 6.76 8.06 -0.26
C LEU A 190 6.55 6.61 0.22
N MET A 191 5.90 5.81 -0.62
CA MET A 191 5.62 4.39 -0.38
C MET A 191 6.30 3.47 -1.39
N GLY A 192 6.54 3.96 -2.61
CA GLY A 192 7.26 3.23 -3.66
C GLY A 192 7.63 4.14 -4.83
N GLU A 193 8.58 3.71 -5.65
CA GLU A 193 9.13 4.48 -6.78
C GLU A 193 9.30 3.59 -8.01
N GLY A 194 9.44 4.22 -9.19
CA GLY A 194 9.65 3.55 -10.47
C GLY A 194 8.34 3.31 -11.25
N LEU A 195 7.27 4.04 -10.90
CA LEU A 195 6.03 4.04 -11.66
C LEU A 195 6.21 4.79 -12.98
N ILE A 196 5.64 4.26 -14.05
CA ILE A 196 5.68 4.87 -15.39
C ILE A 196 4.30 4.99 -16.03
N ASN A 197 3.25 4.92 -15.21
CA ASN A 197 1.87 5.21 -15.63
C ASN A 197 1.80 6.63 -16.22
N ASP A 198 1.28 6.75 -17.44
CA ASP A 198 1.07 8.06 -18.07
C ASP A 198 -0.28 8.66 -17.66
N LEU A 199 -0.24 9.55 -16.68
CA LEU A 199 -1.43 10.24 -16.17
C LEU A 199 -2.05 11.20 -17.19
N ALA A 200 -1.32 11.65 -18.21
CA ALA A 200 -1.84 12.58 -19.21
C ALA A 200 -2.83 11.91 -20.17
N VAL A 201 -2.69 10.60 -20.37
CA VAL A 201 -3.61 9.78 -21.18
C VAL A 201 -4.58 8.96 -20.32
N CYS A 202 -4.50 9.07 -19.00
CA CYS A 202 -5.42 8.39 -18.10
C CYS A 202 -6.86 8.91 -18.30
N ASN A 203 -7.74 8.00 -18.75
CA ASN A 203 -9.17 8.19 -18.72
C ASN A 203 -9.83 7.11 -17.85
N ALA A 204 -10.14 7.44 -16.59
CA ALA A 204 -10.72 6.50 -15.63
C ALA A 204 -12.14 6.04 -16.02
N GLU A 205 -12.84 6.80 -16.86
CA GLU A 205 -14.18 6.51 -17.36
C GLU A 205 -14.17 5.80 -18.73
N GLY A 206 -12.99 5.66 -19.34
CA GLY A 206 -12.81 5.09 -20.68
C GLY A 206 -12.72 3.56 -20.71
N ALA A 207 -12.94 2.98 -21.89
CA ALA A 207 -12.82 1.54 -22.12
C ALA A 207 -11.38 1.01 -21.95
N ASP A 208 -10.37 1.86 -22.19
CA ASP A 208 -8.96 1.58 -21.90
C ASP A 208 -8.45 2.55 -20.84
N SER A 209 -8.58 2.14 -19.58
CA SER A 209 -8.06 2.87 -18.43
C SER A 209 -6.68 2.36 -18.00
N SER A 210 -5.96 1.61 -18.83
CA SER A 210 -4.72 0.89 -18.45
C SER A 210 -3.61 1.74 -17.86
N GLN A 211 -3.55 3.04 -18.18
CA GLN A 211 -2.58 4.00 -17.64
C GLN A 211 -3.04 4.64 -16.32
N CYS A 212 -4.32 4.59 -15.99
CA CYS A 212 -4.83 5.18 -14.74
C CYS A 212 -4.39 4.36 -13.53
N PRO A 213 -3.70 4.91 -12.53
CA PRO A 213 -3.30 4.13 -11.35
C PRO A 213 -4.50 3.60 -10.56
N PHE A 214 -5.62 4.33 -10.61
CA PHE A 214 -6.85 4.02 -9.89
C PHE A 214 -8.04 4.06 -10.84
N VAL A 215 -8.88 3.03 -10.79
CA VAL A 215 -10.13 2.94 -11.55
C VAL A 215 -11.21 2.41 -10.62
N MET A 216 -12.32 3.13 -10.50
CA MET A 216 -13.47 2.70 -9.72
C MET A 216 -14.60 2.24 -10.63
N THR A 217 -15.16 1.08 -10.32
CA THR A 217 -16.42 0.61 -10.90
C THR A 217 -17.52 0.85 -9.88
N ALA A 218 -18.54 1.61 -10.29
CA ALA A 218 -19.67 1.95 -9.44
C ALA A 218 -20.43 0.69 -8.97
N PRO A 219 -21.05 0.71 -7.78
CA PRO A 219 -21.85 -0.39 -7.28
C PRO A 219 -23.10 -0.59 -8.15
N GLY A 220 -23.54 -1.85 -8.26
CA GLY A 220 -24.77 -2.25 -8.96
C GLY A 220 -25.73 -2.99 -8.04
N GLN A 221 -26.88 -3.44 -8.57
CA GLN A 221 -27.87 -4.18 -7.77
C GLN A 221 -27.36 -5.53 -7.25
N THR A 222 -26.34 -6.11 -7.88
CA THR A 222 -25.81 -7.44 -7.57
C THR A 222 -24.32 -7.44 -7.25
N GLN A 223 -23.68 -6.26 -7.20
CA GLN A 223 -22.24 -6.16 -6.98
C GLN A 223 -21.90 -4.90 -6.17
N ASN A 224 -20.98 -5.06 -5.22
CA ASN A 224 -20.41 -3.93 -4.51
C ASN A 224 -19.52 -3.10 -5.44
N ALA A 225 -19.21 -1.88 -5.00
CA ALA A 225 -18.21 -1.06 -5.66
C ALA A 225 -16.85 -1.77 -5.67
N LEU A 226 -16.12 -1.64 -6.77
CA LEU A 226 -14.81 -2.26 -6.96
C LEU A 226 -13.80 -1.20 -7.34
N VAL A 227 -12.66 -1.21 -6.66
CA VAL A 227 -11.51 -0.36 -6.96
C VAL A 227 -10.42 -1.24 -7.55
N ARG A 228 -9.98 -0.91 -8.76
CA ARG A 228 -8.80 -1.51 -9.38
C ARG A 228 -7.62 -0.55 -9.25
N THR A 229 -6.55 -1.05 -8.66
CA THR A 229 -5.24 -0.37 -8.57
C THR A 229 -4.29 -0.99 -9.58
N GLN A 230 -3.56 -0.19 -10.34
CA GLN A 230 -2.68 -0.71 -11.39
C GLN A 230 -1.43 0.14 -11.62
N TRP A 231 -0.30 -0.54 -11.79
CA TRP A 231 1.03 0.06 -11.80
C TRP A 231 1.79 -0.46 -13.01
N TRP A 232 2.33 0.45 -13.83
CA TRP A 232 3.35 0.13 -14.82
C TRP A 232 4.72 0.42 -14.22
N VAL A 233 5.62 -0.56 -14.30
CA VAL A 233 7.00 -0.46 -13.82
C VAL A 233 7.91 -0.96 -14.94
N THR A 234 9.07 -0.34 -15.12
CA THR A 234 10.04 -0.72 -16.17
C THR A 234 11.39 -1.13 -15.59
N ASP A 235 11.98 -2.18 -16.15
CA ASP A 235 13.36 -2.62 -15.90
C ASP A 235 14.08 -2.75 -17.23
N GLY A 236 14.90 -1.75 -17.56
CA GLY A 236 15.46 -1.60 -18.90
C GLY A 236 14.34 -1.52 -19.95
N ASP A 237 14.34 -2.47 -20.88
CA ASP A 237 13.38 -2.53 -22.00
C ASP A 237 12.09 -3.30 -21.67
N VAL A 238 11.99 -3.89 -20.46
CA VAL A 238 10.83 -4.71 -20.08
C VAL A 238 9.90 -3.91 -19.19
N SER A 239 8.70 -3.63 -19.67
CA SER A 239 7.60 -3.10 -18.86
C SER A 239 6.74 -4.23 -18.30
N GLN A 240 6.35 -4.08 -17.04
CA GLN A 240 5.42 -4.99 -16.36
C GLN A 240 4.27 -4.21 -15.76
N ARG A 241 3.06 -4.74 -15.93
CA ARG A 241 1.85 -4.22 -15.30
C ARG A 241 1.47 -5.07 -14.10
N PHE A 242 1.32 -4.43 -12.96
CA PHE A 242 0.68 -5.00 -11.78
C PHE A 242 -0.74 -4.47 -11.71
N SER A 243 -1.72 -5.34 -11.47
CA SER A 243 -3.12 -4.94 -11.31
C SER A 243 -3.74 -5.74 -10.18
N GLN A 244 -4.47 -5.07 -9.32
CA GLN A 244 -5.17 -5.67 -8.20
C GLN A 244 -6.57 -5.06 -8.10
N GLU A 245 -7.55 -5.91 -7.82
CA GLU A 245 -8.93 -5.49 -7.63
C GLU A 245 -9.32 -5.68 -6.17
N VAL A 246 -9.97 -4.67 -5.60
CA VAL A 246 -10.41 -4.62 -4.22
C VAL A 246 -11.90 -4.31 -4.22
N GLN A 247 -12.69 -5.21 -3.64
CA GLN A 247 -14.10 -4.96 -3.41
C GLN A 247 -14.28 -4.16 -2.14
N LEU A 248 -15.16 -3.16 -2.17
CA LEU A 248 -15.59 -2.45 -0.97
C LEU A 248 -16.67 -3.31 -0.28
N VAL A 249 -16.33 -3.91 0.86
CA VAL A 249 -17.13 -4.99 1.47
C VAL A 249 -18.19 -4.44 2.45
N HIS A 250 -18.11 -3.17 2.82
CA HIS A 250 -19.11 -2.53 3.66
C HIS A 250 -20.41 -2.37 2.86
N VAL A 251 -21.26 -3.39 2.90
CA VAL A 251 -22.61 -3.33 2.33
C VAL A 251 -23.43 -2.40 3.23
N PRO A 252 -24.17 -1.42 2.66
CA PRO A 252 -25.16 -0.69 3.42
C PRO A 252 -26.23 -1.66 4.02
#